data_AF-A0A2L0ER38-F1
#
_entry.id   AF-A0A2L0ER38-F1
#
_cell.length_a   1.000
_cell.length_b   1.000
_cell.length_c   1.000
_cell.angle_alpha   90.00
_cell.angle_beta   90.00
_cell.angle_gamma   90.00
#
_symmetry.space_group_name_H-M   'P 1'
#
loop_
_entity.id
_entity.type
_entity.pdbx_description
1 polymer ?
#
loop_
_entity_poly.entity_id
_entity_poly.type
_entity_poly.pdbx_seq_one_letter_code
_entity_poly.pdbx_strand_id
1 'polypeptide(L)'
;MGHLPNRESIKAQRAKTAGHAEAVVRLDLPVVVDEASCIKGCRICIDSCPVDCLAIHPETKKAHMAYDECWYCLACEIDCPKEAITVKIPFLLR
;
A
#
# COMPACT_ATOMS: atom_id res chain seq x y z
N MET A 1 12.61 26.05 -43.80
CA MET A 1 11.64 25.04 -43.34
C MET A 1 12.37 24.04 -42.45
N GLY A 2 12.24 24.19 -41.13
CA GLY A 2 12.97 23.36 -40.18
C GLY A 2 12.42 21.94 -40.15
N HIS A 3 13.32 20.96 -40.29
CA HIS A 3 12.99 19.54 -40.16
C HIS A 3 12.62 19.27 -38.69
N LEU A 4 11.32 19.10 -38.41
CA LEU A 4 10.88 18.65 -37.09
C LEU A 4 11.35 17.22 -36.89
N PRO A 5 12.17 16.95 -35.85
CA PRO A 5 12.68 15.60 -35.63
C PRO A 5 11.52 14.64 -35.31
N ASN A 6 11.63 13.42 -35.83
CA ASN A 6 10.64 12.37 -35.66
C ASN A 6 10.41 12.10 -34.15
N ARG A 7 9.16 12.31 -33.70
CA ARG A 7 8.77 12.14 -32.30
C ARG A 7 8.96 10.70 -31.83
N GLU A 8 8.87 9.72 -32.73
CA GLU A 8 9.06 8.31 -32.45
C GLU A 8 10.53 7.97 -32.19
N SER A 9 11.45 8.52 -32.99
CA SER A 9 12.89 8.31 -32.76
C SER A 9 13.35 8.98 -31.46
N ILE A 10 12.79 10.15 -31.13
CA ILE A 10 13.05 10.82 -29.86
C ILE A 10 12.48 10.02 -28.67
N LYS A 11 11.26 9.47 -28.77
CA LYS A 11 10.69 8.60 -27.73
C LYS A 11 11.51 7.33 -27.54
N ALA A 12 11.93 6.68 -28.63
CA ALA A 12 12.72 5.46 -28.58
C ALA A 12 14.12 5.69 -28.00
N GLN A 13 14.77 6.83 -28.31
CA GLN A 13 16.05 7.19 -27.68
C GLN A 13 15.87 7.49 -26.20
N ARG A 14 14.81 8.24 -25.81
CA ARG A 14 14.52 8.53 -24.41
C ARG A 14 14.26 7.26 -23.58
N ALA A 15 13.54 6.28 -24.13
CA ALA A 15 13.28 5.00 -23.49
C ALA A 15 14.57 4.19 -23.24
N LYS A 16 15.56 4.29 -24.13
CA LYS A 16 16.86 3.62 -23.96
C LYS A 16 17.77 4.30 -22.93
N THR A 17 17.61 5.61 -22.72
CA THR A 17 18.40 6.39 -21.75
C THR A 17 17.79 6.45 -20.35
N ALA A 18 16.49 6.21 -20.23
CA ALA A 18 15.81 6.05 -18.95
C ALA A 18 16.05 4.62 -18.44
N GLY A 19 17.22 4.36 -17.85
CA GLY A 19 17.48 3.06 -17.23
C GLY A 19 16.39 2.73 -16.21
N HIS A 20 15.73 1.56 -16.33
CA HIS A 20 14.80 0.89 -15.40
C HIS A 20 13.93 1.73 -14.43
N ALA A 21 13.68 3.00 -14.73
CA ALA A 21 12.70 3.85 -14.08
C ALA A 21 11.40 3.74 -14.88
N GLU A 22 10.94 2.49 -15.04
CA GLU A 22 9.50 2.27 -15.21
C GLU A 22 8.84 2.95 -14.00
N ALA A 23 7.77 3.71 -14.23
CA ALA A 23 7.09 4.42 -13.17
C ALA A 23 6.70 3.40 -12.10
N VAL A 24 7.46 3.35 -11.00
CA VAL A 24 7.13 2.52 -9.85
C VAL A 24 5.89 3.18 -9.25
N VAL A 25 4.72 2.75 -9.71
CA VAL A 25 3.46 3.10 -9.07
C VAL A 25 3.51 2.41 -7.72
N ARG A 26 3.98 3.14 -6.70
CA ARG A 26 3.86 2.74 -5.31
C ARG A 26 2.39 2.93 -4.96
N LEU A 27 1.61 1.88 -5.10
CA LEU A 27 0.29 1.82 -4.49
C LEU A 27 0.54 1.79 -2.98
N ASP A 28 0.13 2.86 -2.30
CA ASP A 28 0.16 2.89 -0.84
C ASP A 28 -0.65 1.70 -0.33
N LEU A 29 -0.08 0.93 0.61
CA LEU A 29 -0.82 -0.15 1.24
C LEU A 29 -2.07 0.43 1.93
N PRO A 30 -3.25 -0.15 1.68
CA PRO A 30 -4.50 0.40 2.13
C PRO A 30 -4.70 0.31 3.64
N VAL A 31 -3.93 -0.51 4.36
CA VAL A 31 -3.95 -0.55 5.83
C VAL A 31 -2.62 -0.05 6.37
N VAL A 32 -2.66 1.05 7.11
CA VAL A 32 -1.50 1.62 7.81
C VAL A 32 -1.62 1.32 9.30
N VAL A 33 -0.54 0.81 9.89
CA VAL A 33 -0.48 0.52 11.32
C VAL A 33 0.45 1.53 12.00
N ASP A 34 -0.07 2.28 12.97
CA ASP A 34 0.75 3.05 13.90
C ASP A 34 1.40 2.10 14.91
N GLU A 35 2.71 1.89 14.72
CA GLU A 35 3.47 1.05 15.62
C GLU A 35 3.49 1.58 17.05
N ALA A 36 3.47 2.90 17.29
CA ALA A 36 3.57 3.44 18.64
C ALA A 36 2.36 3.04 19.51
N SER A 37 1.17 3.05 18.91
CA SER A 37 -0.10 2.73 19.60
C SER A 37 -0.44 1.23 19.57
N CYS A 38 0.12 0.46 18.64
CA CYS A 38 -0.17 -0.97 18.49
C CYS A 38 0.35 -1.83 19.67
N ILE A 39 -0.55 -2.58 20.30
CA ILE A 39 -0.24 -3.48 21.42
C ILE A 39 0.48 -4.74 20.90
N LYS A 40 1.66 -5.05 21.47
CA LYS A 40 2.41 -6.27 21.13
C LYS A 40 1.58 -7.52 21.40
N GLY A 41 1.49 -8.41 20.41
CA GLY A 41 0.77 -9.68 20.47
C GLY A 41 -0.75 -9.58 20.35
N CYS A 42 -1.33 -8.38 20.20
CA CYS A 42 -2.75 -8.21 19.94
C CYS A 42 -3.12 -8.73 18.53
N ARG A 43 -4.23 -9.45 18.42
CA ARG A 43 -4.68 -10.09 17.17
C ARG A 43 -6.06 -9.63 16.68
N ILE A 44 -6.72 -8.70 17.39
CA ILE A 44 -8.10 -8.29 17.08
C ILE A 44 -8.28 -7.92 15.61
N CYS A 45 -7.37 -7.12 15.05
CA CYS A 45 -7.44 -6.70 13.65
C CYS A 45 -7.19 -7.82 12.63
N ILE A 46 -6.46 -8.85 13.03
CA ILE A 46 -6.21 -10.05 12.21
C ILE A 46 -7.50 -10.87 12.22
N ASP A 47 -8.03 -11.12 13.40
CA ASP A 47 -9.22 -11.95 13.59
C ASP A 47 -10.50 -11.27 13.02
N SER A 48 -10.53 -9.93 12.93
CA SER A 48 -11.65 -9.19 12.33
C SER A 48 -11.53 -9.04 10.81
N CYS A 49 -10.39 -9.37 10.21
CA CYS A 49 -10.18 -9.21 8.77
C CYS A 49 -10.88 -10.36 8.00
N PRO A 50 -11.88 -10.08 7.13
CA PRO A 50 -12.59 -11.13 6.40
C PRO A 50 -11.75 -11.82 5.31
N VAL A 51 -10.59 -11.26 4.99
CA VAL A 51 -9.68 -11.72 3.92
C VAL A 51 -8.28 -12.04 4.45
N ASP A 52 -8.11 -12.07 5.79
CA ASP A 52 -6.85 -12.43 6.45
C ASP A 52 -5.61 -11.67 5.93
N CYS A 53 -5.74 -10.39 5.57
CA CYS A 53 -4.63 -9.62 4.97
C CYS A 53 -3.60 -9.09 5.98
N LEU A 54 -3.83 -9.28 7.29
CA LEU A 54 -2.99 -8.80 8.39
C LEU A 54 -2.31 -9.97 9.11
N ALA A 55 -1.08 -9.77 9.59
CA ALA A 55 -0.35 -10.75 10.40
C ALA A 55 0.49 -10.09 11.50
N ILE A 56 1.01 -10.91 12.41
CA ILE A 56 1.97 -10.46 13.43
C ILE A 56 3.38 -10.47 12.85
N HIS A 57 4.04 -9.32 12.89
CA HIS A 57 5.43 -9.21 12.47
C HIS A 57 6.33 -9.99 13.46
N PRO A 58 7.25 -10.84 12.98
CA PRO A 58 8.02 -11.74 13.84
C PRO A 58 8.92 -11.00 14.83
N GLU A 59 9.47 -9.85 14.44
CA GLU A 59 10.38 -9.04 15.26
C GLU A 59 9.66 -8.07 16.20
N THR A 60 8.83 -7.16 15.67
CA THR A 60 8.13 -6.13 16.47
C THR A 60 7.00 -6.71 17.33
N LYS A 61 6.50 -7.90 16.99
CA LYS A 61 5.29 -8.53 17.55
C LYS A 61 4.03 -7.67 17.41
N LYS A 62 4.01 -6.76 16.44
CA LYS A 62 2.87 -5.89 16.14
C LYS A 62 2.18 -6.33 14.85
N ALA A 63 0.94 -5.90 14.67
CA ALA A 63 0.22 -6.13 13.42
C ALA A 63 0.92 -5.42 12.26
N HIS A 64 0.91 -6.03 11.09
CA HIS A 64 1.32 -5.44 9.82
C HIS A 64 0.49 -6.04 8.70
N MET A 65 0.43 -5.34 7.58
CA MET A 65 -0.23 -5.83 6.37
C MET A 65 0.68 -6.84 5.68
N ALA A 66 0.24 -8.10 5.64
CA ALA A 66 1.01 -9.21 5.08
C ALA A 66 0.70 -9.44 3.60
N TYR A 67 -0.52 -9.12 3.17
CA TYR A 67 -1.02 -9.34 1.81
C TYR A 67 -1.77 -8.11 1.29
N ASP A 68 -1.58 -7.78 0.02
CA ASP A 68 -2.25 -6.65 -0.65
C ASP A 68 -3.65 -7.02 -1.17
N GLU A 69 -4.53 -7.41 -0.24
CA GLU A 69 -5.87 -7.96 -0.55
C GLU A 69 -6.99 -7.27 0.25
N CYS A 70 -6.72 -6.11 0.86
CA CYS A 70 -7.71 -5.41 1.68
C CYS A 70 -8.97 -5.00 0.88
N TRP A 71 -10.15 -5.26 1.46
CA TRP A 71 -11.46 -4.92 0.90
C TRP A 71 -12.05 -3.60 1.42
N TYR A 72 -11.30 -2.82 2.18
CA TYR A 72 -11.75 -1.52 2.70
C TYR A 72 -13.00 -1.59 3.59
N CYS A 73 -13.26 -2.73 4.25
CA CYS A 73 -14.44 -2.94 5.09
C CYS A 73 -14.43 -2.16 6.42
N LEU A 74 -13.30 -1.54 6.78
CA LEU A 74 -13.08 -0.78 8.02
C LEU A 74 -13.15 -1.58 9.33
N ALA A 75 -13.41 -2.90 9.29
CA ALA A 75 -13.52 -3.72 10.51
C ALA A 75 -12.28 -3.64 11.40
N CYS A 76 -11.08 -3.77 10.84
CA CYS A 76 -9.84 -3.68 11.61
C CYS A 76 -9.55 -2.30 12.20
N GLU A 77 -10.04 -1.21 11.58
CA GLU A 77 -9.92 0.15 12.11
C GLU A 77 -10.88 0.37 13.27
N ILE A 78 -12.15 -0.02 13.09
CA ILE A 78 -13.22 0.13 14.10
C ILE A 78 -12.94 -0.73 15.34
N ASP A 79 -12.50 -1.98 15.14
CA ASP A 79 -12.30 -2.92 16.24
C ASP A 79 -11.00 -2.66 17.02
N CYS A 80 -10.10 -1.81 16.51
CA CYS A 80 -8.82 -1.56 17.17
C CYS A 80 -9.03 -0.74 18.47
N PRO A 81 -8.79 -1.32 19.67
CA PRO A 81 -9.04 -0.62 20.93
C PRO A 81 -8.04 0.51 21.22
N LYS A 82 -7.03 0.66 20.36
CA LYS A 82 -5.98 1.69 20.45
C LYS A 82 -5.99 2.63 19.25
N GLU A 83 -6.95 2.48 18.33
CA GLU A 83 -7.03 3.31 17.13
C GLU A 83 -5.70 3.32 16.34
N ALA A 84 -4.96 2.20 16.40
CA ALA A 84 -3.63 2.06 15.82
C ALA A 84 -3.67 1.69 14.33
N ILE A 85 -4.86 1.59 13.74
CA ILE A 85 -5.05 1.16 12.36
C ILE A 85 -5.79 2.27 11.60
N THR A 86 -5.33 2.56 10.39
CA THR A 86 -6.01 3.47 9.47
C THR A 86 -6.14 2.81 8.10
N VAL A 87 -7.38 2.69 7.62
CA VAL A 87 -7.70 2.18 6.29
C VAL A 87 -7.79 3.34 5.31
N LYS A 88 -6.81 3.43 4.42
CA LYS A 88 -6.80 4.37 3.31
C LYS A 88 -7.67 3.85 2.17
N ILE A 89 -8.86 4.45 2.01
CA ILE A 89 -9.73 4.16 0.87
C ILE A 89 -9.30 5.01 -0.33
N PRO A 90 -8.98 4.40 -1.49
CA PRO A 90 -8.69 5.12 -2.73
C PRO A 90 -9.80 6.09 -3.09
N PHE A 91 -9.45 7.26 -3.61
CA PHE A 91 -10.41 8.30 -4.00
C PHE A 91 -11.53 7.77 -4.91
N LEU A 92 -11.22 6.81 -5.80
CA LEU A 92 -12.19 6.22 -6.73
C LEU A 92 -13.25 5.34 -6.07
N LEU A 93 -13.07 4.93 -4.81
CA LEU A 93 -14.00 4.11 -4.03
C LEU A 93 -14.77 4.92 -2.98
N ARG A 94 -14.55 6.23 -2.89
CA ARG A 94 -15.19 7.13 -1.91
C ARG A 94 -16.31 7.95 -2.56
#